data_AF-A0A7C5BJU7-F1
#
_entry.id   AF-A0A7C5BJU7-F1
#
_cell.length_a   1.000
_cell.length_b   1.000
_cell.length_c   1.000
_cell.angle_alpha   90.00
_cell.angle_beta   90.00
_cell.angle_gamma   90.00
#
_symmetry.space_group_name_H-M   'P 1'
#
loop_
_entity.id
_entity.type
_entity.pdbx_description
1 polymer ?
#
loop_
_entity_poly.entity_id
_entity_poly.type
_entity_poly.pdbx_seq_one_letter_code
_entity_poly.pdbx_strand_id
1 'polypeptide(L)'
;MGVHKVYSYRQDEVEIPDDPQRIVSFSPSITEILFELGLSDQIVGISAFCVRPPETSSKRKIGSYGFVRRELLDEIRPDLIFTISGYQDKFTAELAKNYPVVCVELPVSLAGIIDLPVKIGVITGRQDNGRKISHSLIKKLPEPRMEIIGSCYLEIDLASPIAFGAFSYITDALRYMGLRSIYGDQNREWISSSLDFVHSADPDMIIYEAKMFSKYTEQDMQETIRNRGWS
;
A
#
# COMPACT_ATOMS: atom_id res chain seq x y z
N MET A 1 13.95 -19.75 21.44
CA MET A 1 12.93 -18.76 21.03
C MET A 1 11.73 -19.55 20.59
N GLY A 2 10.54 -19.21 21.07
CA GLY A 2 9.32 -19.88 20.61
C GLY A 2 9.01 -19.47 19.17
N VAL A 3 8.23 -20.31 18.50
CA VAL A 3 7.70 -20.06 17.16
C VAL A 3 6.19 -20.23 17.22
N HIS A 4 5.49 -19.48 16.39
CA HIS A 4 4.06 -19.63 16.20
C HIS A 4 3.71 -19.61 14.71
N LYS A 5 2.53 -20.13 14.41
CA LYS A 5 1.99 -20.21 13.07
C LYS A 5 1.08 -19.01 12.82
N VAL A 6 1.29 -18.34 11.70
CA VAL A 6 0.40 -17.31 11.19
C VAL A 6 -0.17 -17.75 9.85
N TYR A 7 -1.46 -17.48 9.64
CA TYR A 7 -2.09 -17.68 8.34
C TYR A 7 -1.93 -16.41 7.52
N SER A 8 -1.24 -16.52 6.38
CA SER A 8 -1.15 -15.42 5.43
C SER A 8 -2.46 -15.25 4.66
N TYR A 9 -2.64 -14.10 3.99
CA TYR A 9 -3.78 -13.88 3.08
C TYR A 9 -3.94 -14.99 2.03
N ARG A 10 -2.82 -15.59 1.61
CA ARG A 10 -2.78 -16.67 0.63
C ARG A 10 -3.26 -18.02 1.17
N GLN A 11 -3.72 -18.06 2.42
CA GLN A 11 -4.09 -19.27 3.18
C GLN A 11 -2.92 -20.22 3.45
N ASP A 12 -1.70 -19.78 3.15
CA ASP A 12 -0.48 -20.48 3.48
C ASP A 12 -0.18 -20.28 4.98
N GLU A 13 0.19 -21.38 5.66
CA GLU A 13 0.66 -21.37 7.05
C GLU A 13 2.16 -21.04 7.08
N VAL A 14 2.54 -20.02 7.84
CA VAL A 14 3.92 -19.56 7.95
C VAL A 14 4.36 -19.66 9.41
N GLU A 15 5.45 -20.39 9.65
CA GLU A 15 6.07 -20.47 10.98
C GLU A 15 7.05 -19.32 11.15
N ILE A 16 6.86 -18.52 12.19
CA ILE A 16 7.69 -17.35 12.50
C ILE A 16 8.06 -17.32 13.99
N PRO A 17 9.17 -16.66 14.38
CA PRO A 17 9.49 -16.48 15.79
C PRO A 17 8.42 -15.67 16.53
N ASP A 18 8.24 -15.94 17.83
CA ASP A 18 7.34 -15.16 18.69
C ASP A 18 7.73 -13.69 18.81
N ASP A 19 9.02 -13.38 18.66
CA ASP A 19 9.56 -12.02 18.63
C ASP A 19 10.58 -11.90 17.48
N PRO A 20 10.12 -11.63 16.24
CA PRO A 20 10.98 -11.52 15.06
C PRO A 20 12.04 -10.42 15.24
N GLN A 21 13.31 -10.70 14.93
CA GLN A 21 14.44 -9.78 15.10
C GLN A 21 15.02 -9.28 13.78
N ARG A 22 14.66 -9.90 12.65
CA ARG A 22 15.24 -9.66 11.32
C ARG A 22 14.11 -9.51 10.30
N ILE A 23 13.33 -8.46 10.49
CA ILE A 23 12.17 -8.15 9.68
C ILE A 23 12.59 -7.48 8.37
N VAL A 24 12.03 -7.97 7.27
CA VAL A 24 12.10 -7.34 5.96
C VAL A 24 10.70 -6.91 5.53
N SER A 25 10.59 -5.73 4.92
CA SER A 25 9.30 -5.26 4.38
C SER A 25 9.42 -4.77 2.94
N PHE A 26 8.61 -5.34 2.05
CA PHE A 26 8.48 -4.90 0.66
C PHE A 26 7.30 -3.95 0.42
N SER A 27 6.55 -3.58 1.46
CA SER A 27 5.40 -2.69 1.36
C SER A 27 5.65 -1.37 2.12
N PRO A 28 5.47 -0.19 1.48
CA PRO A 28 5.57 1.10 2.17
C PRO A 28 4.64 1.21 3.38
N SER A 29 3.36 0.86 3.23
CA SER A 29 2.37 0.95 4.32
C SER A 29 2.70 0.03 5.50
N ILE A 30 3.14 -1.20 5.23
CA ILE A 30 3.56 -2.13 6.28
C ILE A 30 4.82 -1.60 6.98
N THR A 31 5.76 -1.02 6.23
CA THR A 31 6.97 -0.43 6.82
C THR A 31 6.61 0.69 7.80
N GLU A 32 5.74 1.62 7.42
CA GLU A 32 5.29 2.70 8.32
C GLU A 32 4.66 2.14 9.60
N ILE A 33 3.79 1.13 9.47
CA ILE A 33 3.17 0.47 10.62
C ILE A 33 4.22 -0.19 11.53
N LEU A 34 5.21 -0.89 10.98
CA LEU A 34 6.28 -1.51 11.78
C LEU A 34 7.07 -0.48 12.59
N PHE A 35 7.32 0.70 12.01
CA PHE A 35 7.92 1.81 12.75
C PHE A 35 7.00 2.29 13.88
N GLU A 36 5.70 2.51 13.63
CA GLU A 36 4.74 2.91 14.66
C GLU A 36 4.54 1.86 15.76
N LEU A 37 4.73 0.57 15.45
CA LEU A 37 4.70 -0.52 16.42
C LEU A 37 5.95 -0.56 17.33
N GLY A 38 6.97 0.24 17.04
CA GLY A 38 8.24 0.27 17.77
C GLY A 38 9.22 -0.82 17.33
N LEU A 39 9.08 -1.35 16.11
CA LEU A 39 9.92 -2.44 15.58
C LEU A 39 11.05 -1.93 14.69
N SER A 40 11.36 -0.63 14.73
CA SER A 40 12.35 0.00 13.85
C SER A 40 13.68 -0.74 13.87
N ASP A 41 14.17 -1.17 15.03
CA ASP A 41 15.49 -1.79 15.19
C ASP A 41 15.55 -3.22 14.63
N GLN A 42 14.40 -3.89 14.56
CA GLN A 42 14.28 -5.24 14.00
C GLN A 42 14.15 -5.21 12.48
N ILE A 43 13.89 -4.03 11.87
CA ILE A 43 13.85 -3.88 10.41
C ILE A 43 15.28 -3.87 9.86
N VAL A 44 15.65 -4.95 9.18
CA VAL A 44 16.99 -5.17 8.60
C VAL A 44 17.04 -4.94 7.08
N GLY A 45 15.88 -4.83 6.42
CA GLY A 45 15.82 -4.53 4.99
C GLY A 45 14.45 -4.05 4.54
N ILE A 46 14.44 -3.13 3.57
CA ILE A 46 13.20 -2.58 3.00
C ILE A 46 13.28 -2.42 1.49
N SER A 47 12.14 -2.26 0.83
CA SER A 47 12.11 -1.85 -0.58
C SER A 47 12.59 -0.40 -0.76
N ALA A 48 13.01 -0.06 -1.97
CA ALA A 48 13.39 1.31 -2.36
C ALA A 48 12.24 2.32 -2.24
N PHE A 49 10.97 1.86 -2.29
CA PHE A 49 9.78 2.71 -2.20
C PHE A 49 9.34 2.98 -0.74
N CYS A 50 9.91 2.26 0.23
CA CYS A 50 9.68 2.52 1.64
C CYS A 50 10.53 3.73 2.06
N VAL A 51 9.96 4.93 1.94
CA VAL A 51 10.64 6.22 2.19
C VAL A 51 10.08 6.97 3.39
N ARG A 52 9.08 6.39 4.07
CA ARG A 52 8.46 6.92 5.27
C ARG A 52 8.49 5.88 6.40
N PRO A 53 8.68 6.30 7.66
CA PRO A 53 9.04 7.67 8.05
C PRO A 53 10.50 8.00 7.65
N PRO A 54 11.01 9.25 7.81
CA PRO A 54 12.35 9.66 7.34
C PRO A 54 13.50 8.76 7.82
N GLU A 55 13.33 8.11 8.97
CA GLU A 55 14.25 7.15 9.59
C GLU A 55 14.50 5.92 8.71
N THR A 56 13.60 5.60 7.76
CA THR A 56 13.81 4.56 6.73
C THR A 56 15.00 4.81 5.82
N SER A 57 15.52 6.05 5.77
CA SER A 57 16.74 6.38 5.04
C SER A 57 17.98 5.64 5.57
N SER A 58 17.98 5.27 6.86
CA SER A 58 19.06 4.50 7.50
C SER A 58 19.00 2.99 7.20
N LYS A 59 17.87 2.51 6.67
CA LYS A 59 17.64 1.08 6.46
C LYS A 59 18.19 0.60 5.12
N ARG A 60 18.71 -0.62 5.10
CA ARG A 60 19.26 -1.24 3.89
C ARG A 60 18.16 -1.42 2.85
N LYS A 61 18.33 -0.81 1.67
CA LYS A 61 17.44 -1.06 0.53
C LYS A 61 17.83 -2.39 -0.11
N ILE A 62 16.93 -3.36 -0.18
CA ILE A 62 17.25 -4.71 -0.66
C ILE A 62 16.53 -5.09 -1.95
N GLY A 63 15.68 -4.22 -2.47
CA GLY A 63 14.90 -4.46 -3.66
C GLY A 63 13.96 -3.30 -3.97
N SER A 64 12.97 -3.56 -4.80
CA SER A 64 11.88 -2.66 -5.14
C SER A 64 10.54 -3.31 -4.75
N TYR A 65 9.40 -2.77 -5.21
CA TYR A 65 8.08 -3.25 -4.83
C TYR A 65 7.78 -4.68 -5.32
N GLY A 66 8.34 -5.13 -6.44
CA GLY A 66 8.09 -6.49 -6.99
C GLY A 66 9.36 -7.28 -7.25
N PHE A 67 10.49 -6.86 -6.66
CA PHE A 67 11.80 -7.41 -6.95
C PHE A 67 12.70 -7.36 -5.71
N VAL A 68 13.54 -8.39 -5.54
CA VAL A 68 14.54 -8.46 -4.48
C VAL A 68 15.90 -8.85 -5.06
N ARG A 69 16.96 -8.27 -4.50
CA ARG A 69 18.34 -8.74 -4.69
C ARG A 69 18.59 -9.91 -3.74
N ARG A 70 18.49 -11.15 -4.24
CA ARG A 70 18.51 -12.37 -3.42
C ARG A 70 19.76 -12.48 -2.56
N GLU A 71 20.91 -12.06 -3.09
CA GLU A 71 22.20 -12.11 -2.39
C GLU A 71 22.16 -11.24 -1.11
N LEU A 72 21.50 -10.08 -1.17
CA LEU A 72 21.34 -9.22 0.00
C LEU A 72 20.37 -9.82 1.01
N LEU A 73 19.32 -10.47 0.52
CA LEU A 73 18.33 -11.14 1.37
C LEU A 73 18.95 -12.32 2.12
N ASP A 74 19.77 -13.11 1.44
CA ASP A 74 20.51 -14.24 2.01
C ASP A 74 21.54 -13.77 3.05
N GLU A 75 22.24 -12.67 2.78
CA GLU A 75 23.18 -12.07 3.73
C GLU A 75 22.48 -11.62 5.02
N ILE A 76 21.32 -10.97 4.88
CA ILE A 76 20.56 -10.47 6.04
C ILE A 76 19.66 -11.53 6.68
N ARG A 77 19.56 -12.76 6.17
CA ARG A 77 18.89 -13.90 6.83
C ARG A 77 17.61 -13.49 7.59
N PRO A 78 16.56 -13.00 6.90
CA PRO A 78 15.36 -12.53 7.56
C PRO A 78 14.64 -13.68 8.25
N ASP A 79 14.02 -13.39 9.40
CA ASP A 79 13.16 -14.32 10.13
C ASP A 79 11.66 -14.02 9.93
N LEU A 80 11.35 -12.89 9.31
CA LEU A 80 10.02 -12.51 8.86
C LEU A 80 10.12 -11.56 7.66
N ILE A 81 9.40 -11.87 6.58
CA ILE A 81 9.27 -11.00 5.41
C ILE A 81 7.80 -10.61 5.24
N PHE A 82 7.53 -9.31 5.16
CA PHE A 82 6.21 -8.80 4.78
C PHE A 82 6.11 -8.46 3.30
N THR A 83 5.05 -8.96 2.67
CA THR A 83 4.55 -8.53 1.36
C THR A 83 3.07 -8.17 1.47
N ILE A 84 2.52 -7.58 0.41
CA ILE A 84 1.10 -7.24 0.29
C ILE A 84 0.50 -7.88 -0.96
N SER A 85 -0.75 -8.33 -0.91
CA SER A 85 -1.39 -9.01 -2.05
C SER A 85 -1.62 -8.09 -3.25
N GLY A 86 -2.11 -8.67 -4.36
CA GLY A 86 -2.36 -7.93 -5.59
C GLY A 86 -1.12 -7.96 -6.49
N TYR A 87 -0.53 -6.79 -6.77
CA TYR A 87 0.63 -6.71 -7.68
C TYR A 87 1.81 -7.60 -7.24
N GLN A 88 2.03 -7.78 -5.93
CA GLN A 88 3.12 -8.62 -5.43
C GLN A 88 2.78 -10.12 -5.35
N ASP A 89 1.64 -10.61 -5.83
CA ASP A 89 1.23 -12.01 -5.62
C ASP A 89 2.25 -13.01 -6.21
N LYS A 90 2.73 -12.77 -7.44
CA LYS A 90 3.77 -13.61 -8.07
C LYS A 90 5.11 -13.49 -7.33
N PHE A 91 5.48 -12.27 -6.96
CA PHE A 91 6.71 -12.00 -6.21
C PHE A 91 6.71 -12.72 -4.86
N THR A 92 5.58 -12.65 -4.14
CA THR A 92 5.34 -13.33 -2.87
C THR A 92 5.46 -14.84 -3.02
N ALA A 93 4.81 -15.44 -4.02
CA ALA A 93 4.84 -16.88 -4.23
C ALA A 93 6.27 -17.39 -4.51
N GLU A 94 7.06 -16.65 -5.29
CA GLU A 94 8.46 -17.00 -5.55
C GLU A 94 9.37 -16.86 -4.32
N LEU A 95 9.07 -15.87 -3.46
CA LEU A 95 9.84 -15.62 -2.26
C LEU A 95 9.53 -16.65 -1.15
N ALA A 96 8.26 -16.99 -0.98
CA ALA A 96 7.77 -17.94 0.02
C ALA A 96 8.35 -19.36 -0.14
N LYS A 97 8.89 -19.70 -1.31
CA LYS A 97 9.60 -20.98 -1.53
C LYS A 97 10.81 -21.18 -0.62
N ASN A 98 11.45 -20.09 -0.17
CA ASN A 98 12.74 -20.17 0.54
C ASN A 98 12.80 -19.33 1.83
N TYR A 99 11.79 -18.50 2.12
CA TYR A 99 11.80 -17.57 3.25
C TYR A 99 10.45 -17.54 3.97
N PRO A 100 10.40 -17.14 5.26
CA PRO A 100 9.16 -16.95 6.01
C PRO A 100 8.44 -15.68 5.53
N VAL A 101 7.60 -15.81 4.51
CA VAL A 101 6.88 -14.68 3.90
C VAL A 101 5.44 -14.62 4.38
N VAL A 102 5.08 -13.56 5.09
CA VAL A 102 3.69 -13.26 5.45
C VAL A 102 3.14 -12.24 4.47
N CYS A 103 2.28 -12.72 3.57
CA CYS A 103 1.51 -11.88 2.66
C CYS A 103 0.28 -11.33 3.38
N VAL A 104 0.17 -10.01 3.44
CA VAL A 104 -1.00 -9.32 4.00
C VAL A 104 -1.94 -8.91 2.87
N GLU A 105 -3.24 -9.04 3.09
CA GLU A 105 -4.24 -8.59 2.13
C GLU A 105 -4.13 -7.09 1.88
N LEU A 106 -4.11 -6.68 0.62
CA LEU A 106 -4.29 -5.29 0.24
C LEU A 106 -5.72 -4.85 0.58
N PRO A 107 -5.91 -3.81 1.41
CA PRO A 107 -7.23 -3.35 1.75
C PRO A 107 -8.04 -2.92 0.53
N VAL A 108 -9.32 -3.28 0.50
CA VAL A 108 -10.29 -2.78 -0.48
C VAL A 108 -11.14 -1.62 0.06
N SER A 109 -10.95 -1.25 1.33
CA SER A 109 -11.74 -0.22 2.02
C SER A 109 -10.94 0.51 3.09
N LEU A 110 -11.45 1.67 3.53
CA LEU A 110 -10.93 2.42 4.67
C LEU A 110 -10.94 1.58 5.96
N ALA A 111 -11.99 0.78 6.17
CA ALA A 111 -12.05 -0.15 7.29
C ALA A 111 -10.88 -1.16 7.26
N GLY A 112 -10.53 -1.67 6.07
CA GLY A 112 -9.39 -2.55 5.90
C GLY A 112 -8.04 -1.86 6.19
N ILE A 113 -7.90 -0.58 5.83
CA ILE A 113 -6.71 0.22 6.20
C ILE A 113 -6.60 0.36 7.71
N ILE A 114 -7.71 0.65 8.39
CA ILE A 114 -7.76 0.81 9.85
C ILE A 114 -7.43 -0.50 10.57
N ASP A 115 -7.79 -1.66 10.02
CA ASP A 115 -7.52 -2.96 10.62
C ASP A 115 -6.07 -3.45 10.39
N LEU A 116 -5.38 -2.91 9.38
CA LEU A 116 -4.03 -3.34 9.00
C LEU A 116 -3.00 -3.29 10.16
N PRO A 117 -2.95 -2.24 11.01
CA PRO A 117 -2.09 -2.20 12.19
C PRO A 117 -2.40 -3.28 13.23
N VAL A 118 -3.66 -3.68 13.38
CA VAL A 118 -4.04 -4.79 14.28
C VAL A 118 -3.49 -6.10 13.75
N LYS A 119 -3.67 -6.40 12.45
CA LYS A 119 -3.13 -7.62 11.83
C LYS A 119 -1.60 -7.71 12.00
N ILE A 120 -0.88 -6.65 11.64
CA ILE A 120 0.58 -6.61 11.74
C ILE A 120 1.04 -6.68 13.20
N GLY A 121 0.33 -6.00 14.12
CA GLY A 121 0.59 -6.08 15.55
C GLY A 121 0.40 -7.49 16.11
N VAL A 122 -0.58 -8.26 15.64
CA VAL A 122 -0.75 -9.67 16.05
C VAL A 122 0.41 -10.53 15.56
N ILE A 123 0.78 -10.41 14.28
CA ILE A 123 1.86 -11.19 13.65
C ILE A 123 3.22 -10.93 14.34
N THR A 124 3.44 -9.72 14.84
CA THR A 124 4.73 -9.29 15.42
C THR A 124 4.75 -9.29 16.95
N GLY A 125 3.70 -9.78 17.61
CA GLY A 125 3.62 -9.76 19.08
C GLY A 125 3.54 -8.35 19.68
N ARG A 126 2.91 -7.40 18.97
CA ARG A 126 2.65 -6.00 19.35
C ARG A 126 1.15 -5.67 19.30
N GLN A 127 0.32 -6.57 19.81
CA GLN A 127 -1.14 -6.52 19.75
C GLN A 127 -1.74 -5.21 20.28
N ASP A 128 -1.24 -4.73 21.41
CA ASP A 128 -1.75 -3.52 22.06
C ASP A 128 -1.39 -2.26 21.28
N ASN A 129 -0.17 -2.19 20.74
CA ASN A 129 0.27 -1.06 19.91
C ASN A 129 -0.52 -1.03 18.60
N GLY A 130 -0.75 -2.17 17.96
CA GLY A 130 -1.59 -2.26 16.75
C GLY A 130 -2.99 -1.69 16.99
N ARG A 131 -3.64 -2.07 18.10
CA ARG A 131 -4.96 -1.53 18.48
C ARG A 131 -4.94 -0.03 18.75
N LYS A 132 -3.88 0.48 19.40
CA LYS A 132 -3.73 1.93 19.64
C LYS A 132 -3.63 2.71 18.33
N ILE A 133 -2.86 2.20 17.35
CA ILE A 133 -2.74 2.82 16.02
C ILE A 133 -4.11 2.83 15.33
N SER A 134 -4.80 1.69 15.26
CA SER A 134 -6.13 1.61 14.65
C SER A 134 -7.13 2.56 15.30
N HIS A 135 -7.14 2.66 16.63
CA HIS A 135 -8.00 3.60 17.33
C HIS A 135 -7.65 5.07 17.03
N SER A 136 -6.36 5.38 16.85
CA SER A 136 -5.90 6.70 16.41
C SER A 136 -6.38 7.03 15.00
N LEU A 137 -6.34 6.06 14.08
CA LEU A 137 -6.85 6.22 12.71
C LEU A 137 -8.35 6.50 12.70
N ILE A 138 -9.13 5.74 13.48
CA ILE A 138 -10.58 5.96 13.62
C ILE A 138 -10.88 7.40 14.08
N LYS A 139 -10.14 7.91 15.06
CA LYS A 139 -10.32 9.28 15.57
C LYS A 139 -9.94 10.38 14.57
N LYS A 140 -9.12 10.06 13.57
CA LYS A 140 -8.69 11.00 12.53
C LYS A 140 -9.62 11.00 11.32
N LEU A 141 -10.49 10.01 11.19
CA LEU A 141 -11.44 9.96 10.09
C LEU A 141 -12.46 11.10 10.24
N PRO A 142 -12.73 11.86 9.17
CA PRO A 142 -13.85 12.79 9.15
C PRO A 142 -15.18 12.02 9.12
N GLU A 143 -16.29 12.68 9.41
CA GLU A 143 -17.60 12.09 9.21
C GLU A 143 -17.82 11.70 7.72
N PRO A 144 -18.40 10.53 7.44
CA PRO A 144 -18.67 10.10 6.06
C PRO A 144 -19.69 11.01 5.39
N ARG A 145 -19.52 11.25 4.09
CA ARG A 145 -20.52 11.94 3.27
C ARG A 145 -21.40 10.90 2.57
N MET A 146 -22.68 10.86 2.96
CA MET A 146 -23.66 9.93 2.42
C MET A 146 -24.18 10.35 1.04
N GLU A 147 -24.24 11.65 0.77
CA GLU A 147 -24.66 12.21 -0.52
C GLU A 147 -23.49 12.30 -1.49
N ILE A 148 -23.76 12.05 -2.77
CA ILE A 148 -22.77 12.21 -3.83
C ILE A 148 -22.78 13.64 -4.32
N ILE A 149 -21.63 14.30 -4.18
CA ILE A 149 -21.42 15.71 -4.50
C ILE A 149 -20.76 15.93 -5.86
N GLY A 150 -20.30 14.86 -6.50
CA GLY A 150 -19.70 14.90 -7.82
C GLY A 150 -19.04 13.59 -8.21
N SER A 151 -18.72 13.49 -9.49
CA SER A 151 -17.89 12.44 -10.07
C SER A 151 -16.40 12.83 -9.99
N CYS A 152 -15.53 11.84 -9.90
CA CYS A 152 -14.10 12.06 -9.77
C CYS A 152 -13.31 11.10 -10.65
N TYR A 153 -12.30 11.61 -11.34
CA TYR A 153 -11.24 10.82 -11.93
C TYR A 153 -9.99 10.96 -11.06
N LEU A 154 -9.47 9.84 -10.54
CA LEU A 154 -8.19 9.81 -9.84
C LEU A 154 -7.18 9.00 -10.65
N GLU A 155 -6.05 9.63 -10.94
CA GLU A 155 -4.95 9.06 -11.69
C GLU A 155 -3.65 9.11 -10.90
N ILE A 156 -2.87 8.02 -10.95
CA ILE A 156 -1.46 7.99 -10.58
C ILE A 156 -0.63 7.74 -11.85
N ASP A 157 0.36 8.58 -12.10
CA ASP A 157 1.31 8.38 -13.20
C ASP A 157 2.39 7.36 -12.81
N LEU A 158 2.26 6.15 -13.36
CA LEU A 158 3.25 5.08 -13.26
C LEU A 158 3.93 4.81 -14.62
N ALA A 159 4.35 5.87 -15.31
CA ALA A 159 4.76 5.88 -16.72
C ALA A 159 3.63 5.55 -17.71
N SER A 160 2.40 5.46 -17.19
CA SER A 160 1.14 5.36 -17.91
C SER A 160 0.03 5.84 -16.95
N PRO A 161 -1.12 6.32 -17.46
CA PRO A 161 -2.23 6.76 -16.63
C PRO A 161 -2.90 5.57 -15.96
N ILE A 162 -2.74 5.45 -14.64
CA ILE A 162 -3.31 4.37 -13.84
C ILE A 162 -4.40 4.92 -12.93
N ALA A 163 -5.57 4.31 -12.99
CA ALA A 163 -6.73 4.60 -12.15
C ALA A 163 -7.18 3.35 -11.39
N PHE A 164 -8.24 3.50 -10.58
CA PHE A 164 -8.71 2.45 -9.67
C PHE A 164 -10.18 2.13 -9.86
N GLY A 165 -10.50 0.84 -9.86
CA GLY A 165 -11.87 0.32 -9.91
C GLY A 165 -12.47 0.08 -8.53
N ALA A 166 -13.55 -0.71 -8.47
CA ALA A 166 -14.35 -0.98 -7.28
C ALA A 166 -13.59 -1.71 -6.15
N PHE A 167 -12.56 -2.51 -6.49
CA PHE A 167 -11.80 -3.30 -5.51
C PHE A 167 -10.58 -2.55 -4.95
N SER A 168 -10.68 -1.23 -4.79
CA SER A 168 -9.60 -0.40 -4.28
C SER A 168 -10.06 0.45 -3.11
N TYR A 169 -9.25 0.49 -2.06
CA TYR A 169 -9.44 1.41 -0.93
C TYR A 169 -9.47 2.89 -1.37
N ILE A 170 -8.87 3.22 -2.53
CA ILE A 170 -8.87 4.59 -3.07
C ILE A 170 -10.28 4.95 -3.56
N THR A 171 -10.94 4.04 -4.27
CA THR A 171 -12.33 4.22 -4.70
C THR A 171 -13.28 4.28 -3.50
N ASP A 172 -13.05 3.46 -2.48
CA ASP A 172 -13.80 3.52 -1.22
C ASP A 172 -13.58 4.86 -0.48
N ALA A 173 -12.34 5.37 -0.45
CA ALA A 173 -12.02 6.67 0.13
C ALA A 173 -12.71 7.83 -0.60
N LEU A 174 -12.72 7.81 -1.95
CA LEU A 174 -13.48 8.79 -2.73
C LEU A 174 -14.96 8.73 -2.37
N ARG A 175 -15.53 7.52 -2.29
CA ARG A 175 -16.93 7.32 -1.92
C ARG A 175 -17.23 7.85 -0.51
N TYR A 176 -16.34 7.60 0.45
CA TYR A 176 -16.44 8.12 1.81
C TYR A 176 -16.47 9.65 1.88
N MET A 177 -15.78 10.30 0.94
CA MET A 177 -15.77 11.76 0.78
C MET A 177 -16.92 12.29 -0.08
N GLY A 178 -17.89 11.46 -0.48
CA GLY A 178 -19.02 11.86 -1.31
C GLY A 178 -18.68 12.00 -2.81
N LEU A 179 -17.52 11.50 -3.24
CA LEU A 179 -17.10 11.51 -4.64
C LEU A 179 -17.35 10.13 -5.26
N ARG A 180 -17.96 10.11 -6.44
CA ARG A 180 -18.14 8.88 -7.22
C ARG A 180 -17.01 8.74 -8.24
N SER A 181 -16.14 7.74 -8.09
CA SER A 181 -15.15 7.43 -9.12
C SER A 181 -15.83 7.14 -10.47
N ILE A 182 -15.30 7.69 -11.57
CA ILE A 182 -15.76 7.34 -12.93
C ILE A 182 -15.50 5.88 -13.30
N TYR A 183 -14.65 5.20 -12.53
CA TYR A 183 -14.38 3.77 -12.64
C TYR A 183 -14.98 2.95 -11.48
N GLY A 184 -15.80 3.57 -10.63
CA GLY A 184 -16.29 2.95 -9.39
C GLY A 184 -17.10 1.67 -9.57
N ASP A 185 -17.67 1.44 -10.75
CA ASP A 185 -18.47 0.25 -11.07
C ASP A 185 -17.66 -0.86 -11.77
N GLN A 186 -16.35 -0.66 -11.98
CA GLN A 186 -15.47 -1.65 -12.60
C GLN A 186 -14.96 -2.63 -11.54
N ASN A 187 -15.35 -3.91 -11.63
CA ASN A 187 -14.97 -4.97 -10.68
C ASN A 187 -13.50 -5.42 -10.83
N ARG A 188 -12.57 -4.51 -10.57
CA ARG A 188 -11.11 -4.72 -10.56
C ARG A 188 -10.43 -3.66 -9.71
N GLU A 189 -9.16 -3.90 -9.37
CA GLU A 189 -8.35 -2.96 -8.59
C GLU A 189 -7.69 -1.91 -9.49
N TRP A 190 -6.80 -2.35 -10.39
CA TRP A 190 -6.01 -1.48 -11.28
C TRP A 190 -6.66 -1.32 -12.66
N ILE A 191 -6.64 -0.08 -13.18
CA ILE A 191 -7.18 0.26 -14.49
C ILE A 191 -6.14 1.08 -15.26
N SER A 192 -5.75 0.59 -16.44
CA SER A 192 -5.09 1.43 -17.43
C SER A 192 -6.13 2.35 -18.05
N SER A 193 -6.06 3.64 -17.70
CA SER A 193 -7.06 4.63 -18.09
C SER A 193 -6.82 5.11 -19.52
N SER A 194 -7.88 5.38 -20.28
CA SER A 194 -7.79 6.06 -21.58
C SER A 194 -8.30 7.49 -21.45
N LEU A 195 -7.60 8.44 -22.06
CA LEU A 195 -8.02 9.84 -22.04
C LEU A 195 -9.38 10.03 -22.72
N ASP A 196 -9.65 9.30 -23.80
CA ASP A 196 -10.96 9.33 -24.47
C ASP A 196 -12.11 8.92 -23.55
N PHE A 197 -11.90 7.88 -22.72
CA PHE A 197 -12.90 7.48 -21.74
C PHE A 197 -13.08 8.57 -20.68
N VAL A 198 -11.98 9.11 -20.14
CA VAL A 198 -12.02 10.20 -19.16
C VAL A 198 -12.78 11.41 -19.71
N HIS A 199 -12.56 11.80 -20.97
CA HIS A 199 -13.31 12.88 -21.62
C HIS A 199 -14.79 12.55 -21.77
N SER A 200 -15.12 11.34 -22.23
CA SER A 200 -16.52 10.94 -22.39
C SER A 200 -17.28 10.81 -21.06
N ALA A 201 -16.55 10.48 -19.99
CA ALA A 201 -17.07 10.36 -18.63
C ALA A 201 -17.29 11.72 -17.96
N ASP A 202 -16.65 12.79 -18.47
CA ASP A 202 -16.80 14.18 -18.06
C ASP A 202 -16.83 14.38 -16.52
N PRO A 203 -15.73 14.03 -15.81
CA PRO A 203 -15.71 14.08 -14.36
C PRO A 203 -15.74 15.50 -13.81
N ASP A 204 -16.50 15.72 -12.73
CA ASP A 204 -16.56 17.03 -12.04
C ASP A 204 -15.22 17.41 -11.38
N MET A 205 -14.38 16.41 -11.05
CA MET A 205 -13.08 16.59 -10.41
C MET A 205 -12.03 15.63 -10.97
N ILE A 206 -10.80 16.14 -11.14
CA ILE A 206 -9.63 15.33 -11.47
C ILE A 206 -8.61 15.46 -10.34
N ILE A 207 -8.22 14.32 -9.77
CA ILE A 207 -7.12 14.20 -8.82
C ILE A 207 -5.97 13.51 -9.56
N TYR A 208 -4.84 14.20 -9.67
CA TYR A 208 -3.67 13.72 -10.38
C TYR A 208 -2.47 13.59 -9.44
N GLU A 209 -1.97 12.38 -9.27
CA GLU A 209 -0.72 12.10 -8.58
C GLU A 209 0.40 11.89 -9.61
N ALA A 210 1.33 12.84 -9.64
CA ALA A 210 2.47 12.78 -10.52
C ALA A 210 3.42 11.63 -10.17
N LYS A 211 4.21 11.22 -11.17
CA LYS A 211 5.19 10.15 -11.02
C LYS A 211 6.07 10.31 -9.78
N MET A 212 6.15 9.27 -8.95
CA MET A 212 7.00 9.29 -7.75
C MET A 212 8.43 9.70 -8.08
N PHE A 213 9.02 10.47 -7.17
CA PHE A 213 10.39 11.02 -7.28
C PHE A 213 10.61 12.00 -8.43
N SER A 214 9.56 12.43 -9.14
CA SER A 214 9.65 13.56 -10.06
C SER A 214 9.50 14.88 -9.30
N LYS A 215 10.20 15.93 -9.77
CA LYS A 215 9.95 17.31 -9.35
C LYS A 215 8.79 17.84 -10.18
N TYR A 216 7.58 17.46 -9.83
CA TYR A 216 6.38 17.91 -10.54
C TYR A 216 5.95 19.27 -10.00
N THR A 217 5.90 20.27 -10.88
CA THR A 217 5.61 21.66 -10.56
C THR A 217 4.20 22.06 -11.00
N GLU A 218 3.75 23.22 -10.54
CA GLU A 218 2.49 23.79 -11.03
C GLU A 218 2.51 24.03 -12.54
N GLN A 219 3.66 24.41 -13.11
CA GLN A 219 3.81 24.58 -14.56
C GLN A 219 3.61 23.25 -15.32
N ASP A 220 4.15 22.15 -14.79
CA ASP A 220 3.98 20.82 -15.37
C ASP A 220 2.51 20.37 -15.32
N MET A 221 1.79 20.71 -14.24
CA MET A 221 0.35 20.47 -14.12
C MET A 221 -0.42 21.26 -15.18
N GLN A 222 -0.12 22.56 -15.34
CA GLN A 222 -0.79 23.40 -16.34
C GLN A 222 -0.56 22.88 -17.77
N GLU A 223 0.65 22.38 -18.05
CA GLU A 223 0.94 21.73 -19.32
C GLU A 223 0.18 20.42 -19.49
N THR A 224 0.07 19.61 -18.44
CA THR A 224 -0.70 18.36 -18.45
C THR A 224 -2.18 18.63 -18.69
N ILE A 225 -2.77 19.64 -18.04
CA ILE A 225 -4.17 20.06 -18.27
C ILE A 225 -4.38 20.42 -19.75
N ARG A 226 -3.51 21.26 -20.32
CA ARG A 226 -3.60 21.67 -21.73
C ARG A 226 -3.46 20.49 -22.68
N ASN A 227 -2.42 19.67 -22.48
CA ASN A 227 -2.11 18.54 -23.36
C ASN A 227 -3.19 17.47 -23.31
N ARG A 228 -3.86 17.31 -22.16
CA ARG A 228 -4.90 16.32 -21.97
C ARG A 228 -6.30 16.88 -22.16
N GLY A 229 -6.48 18.16 -22.46
CA GLY A 229 -7.81 18.76 -22.64
C GLY A 229 -8.69 18.61 -21.40
N TRP A 230 -8.14 18.80 -20.20
CA TRP A 230 -8.88 18.78 -18.93
C TRP A 230 -9.43 20.16 -18.54
N SER A 231 -9.46 21.09 -19.48
CA SER A 231 -9.87 22.49 -19.31
C SER A 231 -11.27 22.74 -19.85
#